data_AF-A0A3S0DP03-F1
#
_entry.id   AF-A0A3S0DP03-F1
#
_cell.length_a   1.000
_cell.length_b   1.000
_cell.length_c   1.000
_cell.angle_alpha   90.00
_cell.angle_beta   90.00
_cell.angle_gamma   90.00
#
_symmetry.space_group_name_H-M   'P 1'
#
loop_
_entity.id
_entity.type
_entity.pdbx_description
1 polymer ?
#
loop_
_entity_poly.entity_id
_entity_poly.type
_entity_poly.pdbx_seq_one_letter_code
_entity_poly.pdbx_strand_id
1 'polypeptide(L)'
;MKYLMDYLGGARFKKLIIEQHPMSYGAGFFSYVDGFGDSLPVVSALAAKGCLLFRIHLCWKDNHKFTRADLPFVAKEARRLKPIIARHSNVKWYVSPCCEHELSSDEWDAFADIVRRELSGVNYELVNSPNHNKGFVSKTILNEYHGAEKSPRRGSGRYAFSFDGTNIVDSDVELYKDNYEQAEYWGVWSSQMNGNRKIFKAGDKRGEKDFIDRAKRVYFPTAKQLDSWIHLTTNSKSATRIPQGWIMKSHSDQHSITPSGKDQKPVWIIPQKVKEIVIKARNGQVIDTAKYYDRFIGGGHRYYCTQWGYDLANKAKRIQGDALCDIIFEGRKVGVINLAFRDGVYR
;
A
#
# COMPACT_ATOMS: atom_id res chain seq x y z
N MET A 1 3.80 -11.28 -12.00
CA MET A 1 4.21 -10.39 -10.90
C MET A 1 3.96 -11.08 -9.55
N LYS A 2 4.89 -10.99 -8.60
CA LYS A 2 4.68 -11.45 -7.21
C LYS A 2 4.23 -10.27 -6.36
N TYR A 3 3.17 -10.43 -5.58
CA TYR A 3 2.68 -9.36 -4.71
C TYR A 3 3.10 -9.60 -3.25
N LEU A 4 3.25 -8.51 -2.50
CA LEU A 4 3.43 -8.56 -1.06
C LEU A 4 2.56 -7.52 -0.35
N MET A 5 2.27 -7.76 0.93
CA MET A 5 1.56 -6.82 1.80
C MET A 5 2.55 -6.15 2.74
N ASP A 6 2.63 -4.82 2.73
CA ASP A 6 3.59 -4.07 3.55
C ASP A 6 3.02 -3.68 4.90
N TYR A 7 3.37 -4.44 5.93
CA TYR A 7 2.87 -4.32 7.29
C TYR A 7 3.83 -3.51 8.18
N LEU A 8 4.04 -2.23 7.85
CA LEU A 8 4.99 -1.36 8.57
C LEU A 8 4.80 -1.34 10.09
N GLY A 9 3.55 -1.23 10.54
CA GLY A 9 3.16 -1.30 11.94
C GLY A 9 2.79 -2.70 12.42
N GLY A 10 3.24 -3.76 11.74
CA GLY A 10 2.73 -5.12 11.91
C GLY A 10 2.87 -5.69 13.33
N ALA A 11 3.83 -5.18 14.10
CA ALA A 11 3.94 -5.45 15.53
C ALA A 11 2.70 -5.02 16.36
N ARG A 12 1.89 -4.07 15.87
CA ARG A 12 0.73 -3.53 16.60
C ARG A 12 -0.59 -4.24 16.28
N PHE A 13 -0.68 -4.98 15.18
CA PHE A 13 -1.88 -5.69 14.75
C PHE A 13 -1.59 -7.15 14.34
N LYS A 14 -0.70 -7.79 15.10
CA LYS A 14 -0.19 -9.16 14.89
C LYS A 14 -1.29 -10.18 14.62
N LYS A 15 -2.34 -10.18 15.46
CA LYS A 15 -3.46 -11.13 15.38
C LYS A 15 -4.12 -11.06 14.00
N LEU A 16 -4.44 -9.85 13.54
CA LEU A 16 -5.06 -9.65 12.24
C LEU A 16 -4.17 -10.15 11.11
N ILE A 17 -2.87 -9.83 11.13
CA ILE A 17 -1.93 -10.30 10.10
C ILE A 17 -1.88 -11.82 10.06
N ILE A 18 -1.68 -12.45 11.22
CA ILE A 18 -1.56 -13.91 11.29
C ILE A 18 -2.84 -14.58 10.79
N GLU A 19 -4.02 -14.04 11.11
CA GLU A 19 -5.31 -14.61 10.71
C GLU A 19 -5.65 -14.36 9.24
N GLN A 20 -5.33 -13.18 8.70
CA GLN A 20 -5.88 -12.67 7.44
C GLN A 20 -4.84 -12.51 6.32
N HIS A 21 -3.56 -12.78 6.55
CA HIS A 21 -2.55 -12.68 5.49
C HIS A 21 -2.89 -13.67 4.34
N PRO A 22 -2.96 -13.22 3.07
CA PRO A 22 -3.16 -14.11 1.95
C PRO A 22 -1.87 -14.89 1.65
N MET A 23 -1.86 -16.21 1.86
CA MET A 23 -0.63 -17.03 1.70
C MET A 23 -0.03 -17.05 0.29
N SER A 24 -0.79 -16.62 -0.73
CA SER A 24 -0.28 -16.42 -2.10
C SER A 24 0.55 -15.14 -2.26
N TYR A 25 0.64 -14.31 -1.22
CA TYR A 25 1.42 -13.07 -1.19
C TYR A 25 2.64 -13.25 -0.31
N GLY A 26 3.67 -12.43 -0.57
CA GLY A 26 4.72 -12.19 0.41
C GLY A 26 4.30 -11.17 1.47
N ALA A 27 5.15 -10.97 2.47
CA ALA A 27 4.92 -10.00 3.52
C ALA A 27 6.14 -9.09 3.74
N GLY A 28 5.90 -7.78 3.79
CA GLY A 28 6.89 -6.76 4.06
C GLY A 28 6.83 -6.25 5.50
N PHE A 29 7.98 -6.09 6.15
CA PHE A 29 8.07 -5.59 7.53
C PHE A 29 9.33 -4.76 7.77
N PHE A 30 9.24 -3.88 8.76
CA PHE A 30 10.42 -3.47 9.54
C PHE A 30 10.66 -4.48 10.66
N SER A 31 11.90 -4.91 10.87
CA SER A 31 12.23 -5.88 11.93
C SER A 31 11.83 -5.35 13.32
N TYR A 32 12.21 -4.11 13.62
CA TYR A 32 11.85 -3.39 14.83
C TYR A 32 11.65 -1.91 14.52
N VAL A 33 10.64 -1.31 15.14
CA VAL A 33 10.36 0.13 15.02
C VAL A 33 10.00 0.68 16.39
N ASP A 34 10.71 1.71 16.84
CA ASP A 34 10.34 2.40 18.07
C ASP A 34 8.92 2.99 17.96
N GLY A 35 8.12 2.79 19.01
CA GLY A 35 6.68 3.08 19.03
C GLY A 35 5.76 1.97 18.47
N PHE A 36 6.26 1.02 17.67
CA PHE A 36 5.47 -0.15 17.24
C PHE A 36 5.89 -1.46 17.89
N GLY A 37 7.19 -1.66 18.06
CA GLY A 37 7.79 -2.85 18.65
C GLY A 37 8.37 -3.82 17.61
N ASP A 38 8.50 -5.07 18.05
CA ASP A 38 9.17 -6.15 17.32
C ASP A 38 8.19 -6.92 16.41
N SER A 39 8.48 -6.90 15.10
CA SER A 39 7.69 -7.60 14.08
C SER A 39 8.20 -9.02 13.80
N LEU A 40 9.42 -9.37 14.21
CA LEU A 40 10.02 -10.67 13.91
C LEU A 40 9.19 -11.88 14.41
N PRO A 41 8.48 -11.82 15.56
CA PRO A 41 7.55 -12.88 15.94
C PRO A 41 6.42 -13.10 14.93
N VAL A 42 5.92 -12.03 14.30
CA VAL A 42 4.88 -12.12 13.26
C VAL A 42 5.46 -12.76 11.99
N VAL A 43 6.67 -12.34 11.61
CA VAL A 43 7.41 -12.92 10.48
C VAL A 43 7.60 -14.42 10.66
N SER A 44 8.08 -14.86 11.82
CA SER A 44 8.26 -16.30 12.10
C SER A 44 6.93 -17.06 12.08
N ALA A 45 5.85 -16.47 12.61
CA ALA A 45 4.53 -17.09 12.58
C ALA A 45 3.99 -17.24 11.15
N LEU A 46 4.13 -16.21 10.30
CA LEU A 46 3.73 -16.29 8.90
C LEU A 46 4.57 -17.28 8.09
N ALA A 47 5.88 -17.34 8.33
CA ALA A 47 6.76 -18.30 7.68
C ALA A 47 6.37 -19.74 8.04
N ALA A 48 6.07 -20.00 9.31
CA ALA A 48 5.56 -21.29 9.76
C ALA A 48 4.18 -21.65 9.18
N LYS A 49 3.35 -20.64 8.85
CA LYS A 49 2.06 -20.82 8.16
C LYS A 49 2.20 -21.01 6.64
N GLY A 50 3.40 -20.89 6.07
CA GLY A 50 3.65 -21.12 4.66
C GLY A 50 3.73 -19.88 3.77
N CYS A 51 3.90 -18.67 4.33
CA CYS A 51 4.27 -17.51 3.53
C CYS A 51 5.66 -17.72 2.92
N LEU A 52 5.77 -17.63 1.58
CA LEU A 52 6.97 -18.04 0.84
C LEU A 52 7.92 -16.89 0.48
N LEU A 53 7.57 -15.64 0.81
CA LEU A 53 8.36 -14.47 0.47
C LEU A 53 8.27 -13.42 1.58
N PHE A 54 9.42 -12.94 2.05
CA PHE A 54 9.48 -11.80 2.97
C PHE A 54 10.41 -10.71 2.47
N ARG A 55 10.00 -9.47 2.71
CA ARG A 55 10.82 -8.27 2.54
C ARG A 55 11.02 -7.63 3.91
N ILE A 56 12.25 -7.68 4.44
CA ILE A 56 12.58 -7.15 5.77
C ILE A 56 13.51 -5.96 5.65
N HIS A 57 13.06 -4.81 6.12
CA HIS A 57 13.92 -3.67 6.39
C HIS A 57 14.43 -3.74 7.82
N LEU A 58 15.74 -3.59 7.99
CA LEU A 58 16.37 -3.66 9.30
C LEU A 58 16.33 -2.32 10.03
N CYS A 59 16.33 -1.19 9.33
CA CYS A 59 16.32 0.14 9.93
C CYS A 59 15.37 1.11 9.21
N TRP A 60 14.63 1.89 10.01
CA TRP A 60 13.76 2.96 9.53
C TRP A 60 13.86 4.20 10.42
N LYS A 61 14.10 5.34 9.77
CA LYS A 61 14.05 6.68 10.35
C LYS A 61 13.08 7.54 9.55
N ASP A 62 12.25 8.32 10.23
CA ASP A 62 11.24 9.16 9.57
C ASP A 62 11.85 10.24 8.66
N ASN A 63 13.10 10.64 8.91
CA ASN A 63 13.81 11.60 8.08
C ASN A 63 14.67 10.97 6.98
N HIS A 64 14.69 9.63 6.88
CA HIS A 64 15.42 8.89 5.83
C HIS A 64 16.94 9.12 5.79
N LYS A 65 17.51 9.70 6.86
CA LYS A 65 18.94 10.01 6.97
C LYS A 65 19.61 9.00 7.89
N PHE A 66 20.48 8.20 7.29
CA PHE A 66 21.25 7.16 7.98
C PHE A 66 22.73 7.52 7.98
N THR A 67 23.44 7.14 9.03
CA THR A 67 24.90 7.36 9.14
C THR A 67 25.56 6.12 9.71
N ARG A 68 26.90 6.10 9.74
CA ARG A 68 27.65 4.97 10.34
C ARG A 68 27.29 4.70 11.82
N ALA A 69 26.69 5.67 12.53
CA ALA A 69 26.19 5.46 13.88
C ALA A 69 25.01 4.46 13.95
N ASP A 70 24.34 4.20 12.83
CA ASP A 70 23.22 3.26 12.74
C ASP A 70 23.65 1.81 12.47
N LEU A 71 24.93 1.61 12.10
CA LEU A 71 25.49 0.29 11.80
C LEU A 71 25.33 -0.72 12.96
N PRO A 72 25.54 -0.37 14.25
CA PRO A 72 25.32 -1.30 15.35
C PRO A 72 23.86 -1.76 15.47
N PHE A 73 22.90 -0.88 15.16
CA PHE A 73 21.48 -1.23 15.17
C PHE A 73 21.16 -2.22 14.04
N VAL A 74 21.62 -1.94 12.82
CA VAL A 74 21.46 -2.86 11.67
C VAL A 74 22.09 -4.23 11.95
N ALA A 75 23.31 -4.26 12.53
CA ALA A 75 23.98 -5.49 12.91
C ALA A 75 23.18 -6.30 13.94
N LYS A 76 22.62 -5.63 14.95
CA LYS A 76 21.76 -6.26 15.97
C LYS A 76 20.52 -6.88 15.33
N GLU A 77 19.82 -6.15 14.47
CA GLU A 77 18.59 -6.63 13.83
C GLU A 77 18.86 -7.77 12.82
N ALA A 78 19.95 -7.70 12.06
CA ALA A 78 20.38 -8.79 11.19
C ALA A 78 20.64 -10.08 11.99
N ARG A 79 21.36 -10.00 13.13
CA ARG A 79 21.59 -11.16 14.00
C ARG A 79 20.30 -11.77 14.55
N ARG A 80 19.30 -10.94 14.88
CA ARG A 80 17.98 -11.40 15.32
C ARG A 80 17.18 -12.07 14.21
N LEU A 81 17.33 -11.62 12.96
CA LEU A 81 16.66 -12.19 11.79
C LEU A 81 17.29 -13.52 11.35
N LYS A 82 18.61 -13.68 11.45
CA LYS A 82 19.36 -14.89 11.05
C LYS A 82 18.73 -16.23 11.47
N PRO A 83 18.38 -16.46 12.75
CA PRO A 83 17.80 -17.74 13.17
C PRO A 83 16.42 -18.01 12.55
N ILE A 84 15.68 -16.98 12.17
CA ILE A 84 14.38 -17.14 11.48
C ILE A 84 14.62 -17.60 10.04
N ILE A 85 15.55 -16.97 9.32
CA ILE A 85 15.92 -17.37 7.96
C ILE A 85 16.44 -18.82 7.96
N ALA A 86 17.31 -19.17 8.90
CA ALA A 86 17.88 -20.51 9.02
C ALA A 86 16.79 -21.60 9.22
N ARG A 87 15.75 -21.30 9.99
CA ARG A 87 14.64 -22.23 10.26
C ARG A 87 13.70 -22.40 9.06
N HIS A 88 13.64 -21.41 8.17
CA HIS A 88 12.70 -21.36 7.05
C HIS A 88 13.46 -21.17 5.73
N SER A 89 14.34 -22.13 5.41
CA SER A 89 15.23 -22.07 4.24
C SER A 89 14.52 -22.17 2.89
N ASN A 90 13.28 -22.66 2.88
CA ASN A 90 12.41 -22.74 1.71
C ASN A 90 11.73 -21.41 1.34
N VAL A 91 11.90 -20.38 2.17
CA VAL A 91 11.30 -19.06 1.98
C VAL A 91 12.28 -18.13 1.26
N LYS A 92 11.80 -17.29 0.36
CA LYS A 92 12.61 -16.24 -0.28
C LYS A 92 12.70 -15.01 0.63
N TRP A 93 13.91 -14.66 1.04
CA TRP A 93 14.16 -13.54 1.95
C TRP A 93 14.85 -12.38 1.22
N TYR A 94 14.18 -11.23 1.19
CA TYR A 94 14.76 -9.97 0.78
C TYR A 94 15.09 -9.15 2.03
N VAL A 95 16.33 -8.71 2.15
CA VAL A 95 16.80 -7.96 3.32
C VAL A 95 17.40 -6.64 2.88
N SER A 96 16.82 -5.56 3.39
CA SER A 96 17.30 -4.20 3.15
C SER A 96 17.87 -3.63 4.45
N PRO A 97 19.13 -3.14 4.46
CA PRO A 97 19.72 -2.55 5.65
C PRO A 97 18.93 -1.34 6.16
N CYS A 98 18.53 -0.45 5.26
CA CYS A 98 17.83 0.81 5.54
C CYS A 98 16.74 1.04 4.48
N CYS A 99 15.55 1.43 4.90
CA CYS A 99 14.45 1.81 3.99
C CYS A 99 14.58 3.26 3.51
N GLU A 100 14.38 3.49 2.22
CA GLU A 100 14.36 4.80 1.56
C GLU A 100 15.53 5.68 2.02
N HIS A 101 16.78 5.29 1.76
CA HIS A 101 17.96 6.00 2.25
C HIS A 101 18.53 7.04 1.27
N GLU A 102 19.25 8.03 1.79
CA GLU A 102 19.99 9.02 0.98
C GLU A 102 21.50 8.71 0.85
N LEU A 103 21.95 7.54 1.31
CA LEU A 103 23.37 7.13 1.34
C LEU A 103 24.05 7.15 -0.04
N SER A 104 25.33 7.54 -0.06
CA SER A 104 26.24 7.31 -1.19
C SER A 104 26.59 5.82 -1.37
N SER A 105 27.31 5.46 -2.45
CA SER A 105 27.71 4.06 -2.70
C SER A 105 28.56 3.51 -1.55
N ASP A 106 29.63 4.21 -1.17
CA ASP A 106 30.56 3.76 -0.13
C ASP A 106 29.89 3.62 1.25
N GLU A 107 28.96 4.52 1.55
CA GLU A 107 28.20 4.44 2.78
C GLU A 107 27.23 3.25 2.75
N TRP A 108 26.53 3.06 1.64
CA TRP A 108 25.63 1.92 1.46
C TRP A 108 26.36 0.58 1.56
N ASP A 109 27.55 0.48 0.94
CA ASP A 109 28.38 -0.72 0.99
C ASP A 109 28.76 -1.08 2.43
N ALA A 110 29.07 -0.08 3.27
CA ALA A 110 29.33 -0.32 4.69
C ALA A 110 28.13 -0.95 5.42
N PHE A 111 26.89 -0.56 5.10
CA PHE A 111 25.69 -1.19 5.64
C PHE A 111 25.48 -2.60 5.08
N ALA A 112 25.66 -2.78 3.77
CA ALA A 112 25.51 -4.06 3.09
C ALA A 112 26.50 -5.11 3.63
N ASP A 113 27.75 -4.73 3.88
CA ASP A 113 28.79 -5.61 4.40
C ASP A 113 28.51 -6.10 5.82
N ILE A 114 27.94 -5.24 6.66
CA ILE A 114 27.45 -5.66 7.98
C ILE A 114 26.36 -6.72 7.82
N VAL A 115 25.36 -6.48 6.97
CA VAL A 115 24.28 -7.46 6.75
C VAL A 115 24.84 -8.78 6.22
N ARG A 116 25.78 -8.75 5.26
CA ARG A 116 26.48 -9.95 4.74
C ARG A 116 27.21 -10.72 5.83
N ARG A 117 27.95 -10.02 6.69
CA ARG A 117 28.68 -10.65 7.79
C ARG A 117 27.72 -11.31 8.77
N GLU A 118 26.71 -10.58 9.24
CA GLU A 118 25.79 -11.09 10.26
C GLU A 118 24.89 -12.22 9.73
N LEU A 119 24.40 -12.11 8.49
CA LEU A 119 23.56 -13.13 7.81
C LEU A 119 24.36 -14.19 7.05
N SER A 120 25.68 -14.29 7.28
CA SER A 120 26.51 -15.34 6.70
C SER A 120 25.95 -16.75 7.00
N GLY A 121 25.92 -17.61 6.00
CA GLY A 121 25.46 -19.01 6.14
C GLY A 121 23.94 -19.22 6.08
N VAL A 122 23.15 -18.18 5.78
CA VAL A 122 21.71 -18.33 5.49
C VAL A 122 21.38 -17.75 4.11
N ASN A 123 20.30 -18.25 3.49
CA ASN A 123 19.89 -17.82 2.15
C ASN A 123 19.05 -16.54 2.21
N TYR A 124 19.55 -15.46 1.62
CA TYR A 124 18.84 -14.19 1.49
C TYR A 124 19.38 -13.38 0.30
N GLU A 125 18.61 -12.39 -0.12
CA GLU A 125 18.97 -11.44 -1.15
C GLU A 125 19.01 -10.02 -0.59
N LEU A 126 20.09 -9.28 -0.84
CA LEU A 126 20.18 -7.87 -0.45
C LEU A 126 19.28 -6.99 -1.32
N VAL A 127 18.65 -6.01 -0.69
CA VAL A 127 17.84 -4.99 -1.36
C VAL A 127 18.34 -3.59 -1.05
N ASN A 128 18.67 -2.86 -2.11
CA ASN A 128 18.95 -1.44 -2.07
C ASN A 128 17.63 -0.65 -2.11
N SER A 129 17.37 0.22 -1.15
CA SER A 129 16.09 0.94 -1.03
C SER A 129 16.36 2.44 -1.03
N PRO A 130 16.73 3.03 -2.18
CA PRO A 130 17.08 4.45 -2.25
C PRO A 130 15.85 5.34 -2.05
N ASN A 131 16.01 6.45 -1.35
CA ASN A 131 14.99 7.48 -1.24
C ASN A 131 14.77 8.17 -2.60
N HIS A 132 13.55 8.60 -2.91
CA HIS A 132 13.18 9.27 -4.16
C HIS A 132 14.25 10.21 -4.72
N ASN A 133 14.59 10.09 -6.00
CA ASN A 133 15.58 10.91 -6.73
C ASN A 133 16.94 11.12 -6.02
N LYS A 134 17.21 10.40 -4.93
CA LYS A 134 18.36 10.52 -4.04
C LYS A 134 18.91 9.13 -3.73
N GLY A 135 20.04 9.10 -3.03
CA GLY A 135 20.71 7.87 -2.67
C GLY A 135 21.30 7.11 -3.86
N PHE A 136 22.20 6.20 -3.55
CA PHE A 136 22.84 5.32 -4.50
C PHE A 136 21.85 4.34 -5.14
N VAL A 137 21.98 4.12 -6.45
CA VAL A 137 21.25 3.10 -7.21
C VAL A 137 22.26 2.07 -7.72
N SER A 138 22.11 0.82 -7.28
CA SER A 138 23.00 -0.26 -7.68
C SER A 138 22.63 -0.79 -9.06
N LYS A 139 23.63 -1.16 -9.88
CA LYS A 139 23.40 -1.84 -11.15
C LYS A 139 23.28 -3.36 -11.02
N THR A 140 23.79 -3.92 -9.92
CA THR A 140 23.96 -5.37 -9.74
C THR A 140 23.05 -5.95 -8.66
N ILE A 141 22.53 -5.10 -7.76
CA ILE A 141 21.68 -5.48 -6.63
C ILE A 141 20.24 -5.05 -6.92
N LEU A 142 19.27 -5.77 -6.36
CA LEU A 142 17.86 -5.42 -6.46
C LEU A 142 17.62 -4.04 -5.85
N ASN A 143 17.06 -3.11 -6.64
CA ASN A 143 16.65 -1.80 -6.14
C ASN A 143 15.14 -1.78 -5.89
N GLU A 144 14.70 -1.37 -4.72
CA GLU A 144 13.29 -1.18 -4.40
C GLU A 144 12.91 0.30 -4.56
N TYR A 145 11.92 0.56 -5.42
CA TYR A 145 11.36 1.88 -5.64
C TYR A 145 10.03 2.05 -4.92
N HIS A 146 9.77 3.28 -4.47
CA HIS A 146 8.62 3.61 -3.64
C HIS A 146 7.61 4.48 -4.37
N GLY A 147 6.35 4.52 -3.91
CA GLY A 147 5.20 5.01 -4.68
C GLY A 147 5.19 6.49 -5.12
N ALA A 148 6.21 7.30 -4.81
CA ALA A 148 6.39 8.60 -5.47
C ALA A 148 7.13 8.48 -6.83
N GLU A 149 7.83 7.37 -7.05
CA GLU A 149 8.53 7.04 -8.28
C GLU A 149 7.60 6.26 -9.20
N LYS A 150 7.05 6.95 -10.21
CA LYS A 150 6.07 6.35 -11.14
C LYS A 150 6.67 5.28 -12.05
N SER A 151 7.99 5.25 -12.22
CA SER A 151 8.71 4.29 -13.04
C SER A 151 10.10 4.03 -12.45
N PRO A 152 10.71 2.86 -12.72
CA PRO A 152 12.04 2.56 -12.25
C PRO A 152 13.06 3.54 -12.85
N ARG A 153 14.09 3.88 -12.08
CA ARG A 153 15.13 4.81 -12.55
C ARG A 153 15.91 4.21 -13.71
N ARG A 154 16.28 5.04 -14.68
CA ARG A 154 17.06 4.62 -15.86
C ARG A 154 18.39 4.00 -15.44
N GLY A 155 18.74 2.88 -16.06
CA GLY A 155 20.01 2.18 -15.80
C GLY A 155 20.02 1.36 -14.51
N SER A 156 18.87 1.22 -13.83
CA SER A 156 18.68 0.18 -12.83
C SER A 156 18.71 -1.19 -13.49
N GLY A 157 19.36 -2.14 -12.83
CA GLY A 157 19.35 -3.55 -13.24
C GLY A 157 18.05 -4.20 -12.80
N ARG A 158 18.13 -5.04 -11.77
CA ARG A 158 16.95 -5.65 -11.15
C ARG A 158 16.24 -4.63 -10.25
N TYR A 159 14.91 -4.63 -10.27
CA TYR A 159 14.12 -3.75 -9.42
C TYR A 159 12.89 -4.43 -8.82
N ALA A 160 12.40 -3.84 -7.74
CA ALA A 160 11.14 -4.13 -7.09
C ALA A 160 10.38 -2.83 -6.85
N PHE A 161 9.10 -2.92 -6.54
CA PHE A 161 8.26 -1.76 -6.26
C PHE A 161 7.51 -1.93 -4.95
N SER A 162 7.27 -0.84 -4.24
CA SER A 162 6.45 -0.76 -3.04
C SER A 162 5.63 0.52 -3.05
N PHE A 163 4.36 0.42 -2.67
CA PHE A 163 3.54 1.61 -2.43
C PHE A 163 3.90 2.34 -1.14
N ASP A 164 4.81 1.85 -0.30
CA ASP A 164 5.15 2.51 0.95
C ASP A 164 5.45 4.02 0.76
N GLY A 165 4.91 4.84 1.66
CA GLY A 165 4.81 6.31 1.54
C GLY A 165 3.60 6.84 0.75
N THR A 166 3.04 6.08 -0.20
CA THR A 166 1.95 6.49 -1.10
C THR A 166 0.76 5.53 -1.04
N ASN A 167 -0.43 6.02 -0.70
CA ASN A 167 -1.59 5.16 -0.53
C ASN A 167 -2.00 4.51 -1.86
N ILE A 168 -1.98 3.17 -1.95
CA ILE A 168 -2.44 2.43 -3.13
C ILE A 168 -3.85 2.85 -3.58
N VAL A 169 -4.74 3.17 -2.63
CA VAL A 169 -6.13 3.55 -2.89
C VAL A 169 -6.31 4.95 -3.49
N ASP A 170 -5.26 5.77 -3.46
CA ASP A 170 -5.23 7.12 -4.04
C ASP A 170 -4.46 7.17 -5.37
N SER A 171 -3.80 6.07 -5.77
CA SER A 171 -2.90 6.00 -6.92
C SER A 171 -3.56 5.38 -8.16
N ASP A 172 -2.92 5.61 -9.31
CA ASP A 172 -3.26 4.93 -10.57
C ASP A 172 -2.58 3.55 -10.62
N VAL A 173 -3.19 2.58 -9.92
CA VAL A 173 -2.61 1.24 -9.73
C VAL A 173 -2.29 0.55 -11.06
N GLU A 174 -3.09 0.77 -12.11
CA GLU A 174 -2.86 0.14 -13.41
C GLU A 174 -1.61 0.72 -14.09
N LEU A 175 -1.43 2.05 -14.07
CA LEU A 175 -0.19 2.69 -14.55
C LEU A 175 1.04 2.17 -13.80
N TYR A 176 0.95 1.97 -12.48
CA TYR A 176 2.06 1.39 -11.72
C TYR A 176 2.32 -0.07 -12.06
N LYS A 177 1.29 -0.87 -12.35
CA LYS A 177 1.48 -2.26 -12.81
C LYS A 177 2.20 -2.28 -14.16
N ASP A 178 1.84 -1.39 -15.08
CA ASP A 178 2.45 -1.29 -16.40
C ASP A 178 3.92 -0.85 -16.29
N ASN A 179 4.19 0.22 -15.53
CA ASN A 179 5.54 0.76 -15.38
C ASN A 179 6.50 -0.17 -14.60
N TYR A 180 5.96 -1.07 -13.79
CA TYR A 180 6.73 -2.01 -12.96
C TYR A 180 6.43 -3.47 -13.30
N GLU A 181 6.03 -3.77 -14.53
CA GLU A 181 5.64 -5.12 -14.95
C GLU A 181 6.74 -6.18 -14.71
N GLN A 182 8.01 -5.79 -14.80
CA GLN A 182 9.18 -6.65 -14.62
C GLN A 182 9.75 -6.62 -13.20
N ALA A 183 9.06 -5.96 -12.26
CA ALA A 183 9.49 -5.92 -10.87
C ALA A 183 9.53 -7.34 -10.27
N GLU A 184 10.59 -7.64 -9.52
CA GLU A 184 10.77 -8.92 -8.82
C GLU A 184 9.61 -9.18 -7.84
N TYR A 185 9.15 -8.12 -7.18
CA TYR A 185 7.94 -8.10 -6.37
C TYR A 185 7.30 -6.71 -6.38
N TRP A 186 6.04 -6.66 -5.96
CA TRP A 186 5.23 -5.46 -5.91
C TRP A 186 4.49 -5.34 -4.57
N GLY A 187 4.79 -4.30 -3.81
CA GLY A 187 4.32 -4.07 -2.45
C GLY A 187 3.05 -3.25 -2.36
N VAL A 188 2.06 -3.80 -1.65
CA VAL A 188 0.78 -3.17 -1.36
C VAL A 188 0.85 -2.42 -0.03
N TRP A 189 0.61 -1.11 -0.08
CA TRP A 189 0.61 -0.29 1.11
C TRP A 189 -0.49 0.77 1.13
N SER A 190 -0.98 1.07 2.35
CA SER A 190 -1.81 2.22 2.66
C SER A 190 -1.44 2.74 4.06
N SER A 191 -1.75 3.99 4.37
CA SER A 191 -1.38 4.63 5.64
C SER A 191 -1.82 3.85 6.88
N GLN A 192 -2.92 3.10 6.80
CA GLN A 192 -3.41 2.26 7.88
C GLN A 192 -2.44 1.12 8.22
N MET A 193 -1.67 0.60 7.27
CA MET A 193 -0.59 -0.37 7.55
C MET A 193 0.48 0.20 8.49
N ASN A 194 0.54 1.53 8.58
CA ASN A 194 1.39 2.29 9.49
C ASN A 194 0.61 2.84 10.69
N GLY A 195 -0.63 2.39 10.92
CA GLY A 195 -1.55 2.88 11.96
C GLY A 195 -2.01 4.33 11.80
N ASN A 196 -1.70 4.96 10.66
CA ASN A 196 -1.91 6.37 10.44
C ASN A 196 -3.13 6.63 9.54
N ARG A 197 -3.71 7.82 9.67
CA ARG A 197 -4.69 8.36 8.72
C ARG A 197 -4.05 9.55 8.01
N LYS A 198 -4.11 9.59 6.68
CA LYS A 198 -3.83 10.86 5.97
C LYS A 198 -5.06 11.75 6.09
N ILE A 199 -5.09 12.64 7.09
CA ILE A 199 -6.00 13.79 7.06
C ILE A 199 -5.22 14.94 6.45
N PHE A 200 -5.60 15.35 5.24
CA PHE A 200 -5.18 16.63 4.69
C PHE A 200 -6.21 17.67 5.11
N LYS A 201 -5.81 18.67 5.90
CA LYS A 201 -6.63 19.88 6.05
C LYS A 201 -6.37 20.80 4.86
N ALA A 202 -7.41 21.44 4.35
CA ALA A 202 -7.25 22.39 3.27
C ALA A 202 -6.45 23.61 3.74
N GLY A 203 -5.46 24.03 2.95
CA GLY A 203 -4.56 25.14 3.27
C GLY A 203 -3.31 24.73 4.06
N ASP A 204 -3.26 23.51 4.60
CA ASP A 204 -2.04 23.01 5.23
C ASP A 204 -1.05 22.63 4.11
N LYS A 205 0.05 23.40 4.03
CA LYS A 205 1.29 22.89 3.42
C LYS A 205 1.59 21.58 4.16
N ARG A 206 2.13 20.54 3.48
CA ARG A 206 2.71 19.34 4.15
C ARG A 206 3.70 19.82 5.20
N GLY A 207 3.21 20.06 6.41
CA GLY A 207 3.97 20.56 7.54
C GLY A 207 4.17 19.40 8.50
N GLU A 208 5.20 19.51 9.33
CA GLU A 208 5.56 18.56 10.39
C GLU A 208 4.40 18.22 11.35
N LYS A 209 3.30 18.98 11.31
CA LYS A 209 2.16 18.91 12.24
C LYS A 209 1.14 17.80 11.97
N ASP A 210 1.22 17.09 10.84
CA ASP A 210 0.32 15.96 10.52
C ASP A 210 0.91 14.58 10.88
N PHE A 211 2.12 14.55 11.45
CA PHE A 211 2.75 13.30 11.85
C PHE A 211 2.29 12.87 13.24
N ILE A 212 1.34 11.94 13.29
CA ILE A 212 1.00 11.25 14.53
C ILE A 212 2.22 10.42 14.94
N ASP A 213 2.75 10.70 16.12
CA ASP A 213 3.78 9.86 16.78
C ASP A 213 3.41 8.38 16.67
N ARG A 214 4.36 7.54 16.27
CA ARG A 214 4.18 6.09 16.07
C ARG A 214 3.49 5.43 17.26
N ALA A 215 3.84 5.79 18.49
CA ALA A 215 3.24 5.20 19.69
C ALA A 215 1.73 5.50 19.82
N LYS A 216 1.29 6.65 19.29
CA LYS A 216 -0.09 7.18 19.35
C LYS A 216 -0.96 6.81 18.15
N ARG A 217 -0.42 6.04 17.20
CA ARG A 217 -1.15 5.60 16.01
C ARG A 217 -2.16 4.52 16.36
N VAL A 218 -3.37 4.64 15.80
CA VAL A 218 -4.52 3.79 16.14
C VAL A 218 -5.35 3.35 14.94
N TYR A 219 -5.12 3.91 13.75
CA TYR A 219 -5.91 3.63 12.55
C TYR A 219 -5.35 2.41 11.81
N PHE A 220 -5.27 1.27 12.50
CA PHE A 220 -4.76 0.02 11.93
C PHE A 220 -5.78 -0.63 10.99
N PRO A 221 -5.34 -1.49 10.04
CA PRO A 221 -6.24 -2.13 9.10
C PRO A 221 -7.28 -3.03 9.80
N THR A 222 -8.34 -3.31 9.06
CA THR A 222 -9.33 -4.36 9.33
C THR A 222 -9.24 -5.44 8.26
N ALA A 223 -9.84 -6.62 8.49
CA ALA A 223 -9.86 -7.70 7.49
C ALA A 223 -10.41 -7.24 6.14
N LYS A 224 -11.53 -6.49 6.15
CA LYS A 224 -12.13 -5.94 4.92
C LYS A 224 -11.23 -4.95 4.18
N GLN A 225 -10.36 -4.21 4.88
CA GLN A 225 -9.39 -3.33 4.23
C GLN A 225 -8.31 -4.14 3.51
N LEU A 226 -7.83 -5.22 4.13
CA LEU A 226 -6.87 -6.13 3.50
C LEU A 226 -7.47 -6.74 2.23
N ASP A 227 -8.69 -7.27 2.29
CA ASP A 227 -9.39 -7.82 1.12
C ASP A 227 -9.53 -6.78 0.00
N SER A 228 -9.87 -5.55 0.36
CA SER A 228 -10.03 -4.46 -0.60
C SER A 228 -8.71 -4.10 -1.29
N TRP A 229 -7.59 -4.05 -0.55
CA TRP A 229 -6.28 -3.77 -1.14
C TRP A 229 -5.76 -4.94 -1.99
N ILE A 230 -6.01 -6.18 -1.56
CA ILE A 230 -5.75 -7.38 -2.37
C ILE A 230 -6.51 -7.29 -3.70
N HIS A 231 -7.77 -6.85 -3.66
CA HIS A 231 -8.57 -6.71 -4.89
C HIS A 231 -7.93 -5.74 -5.90
N LEU A 232 -7.27 -4.67 -5.45
CA LEU A 232 -6.59 -3.72 -6.33
C LEU A 232 -5.44 -4.34 -7.12
N THR A 233 -4.84 -5.42 -6.62
CA THR A 233 -3.75 -6.13 -7.32
C THR A 233 -4.24 -7.15 -8.34
N THR A 234 -5.54 -7.47 -8.35
CA THR A 234 -6.12 -8.40 -9.33
C THR A 234 -6.14 -7.78 -10.74
N ASN A 235 -6.33 -8.62 -11.76
CA ASN A 235 -6.28 -8.16 -13.15
C ASN A 235 -7.52 -7.34 -13.54
N SER A 236 -7.19 -6.18 -14.13
CA SER A 236 -7.98 -5.15 -14.80
C SER A 236 -9.04 -4.41 -13.98
N LYS A 237 -8.77 -3.11 -13.79
CA LYS A 237 -9.80 -2.09 -13.57
C LYS A 237 -10.93 -2.14 -14.62
N SER A 238 -10.65 -2.71 -15.80
CA SER A 238 -11.44 -2.62 -17.05
C SER A 238 -11.51 -1.18 -17.56
N ALA A 239 -11.95 -1.00 -18.82
CA ALA A 239 -12.10 0.33 -19.39
C ALA A 239 -13.26 1.07 -18.71
N THR A 240 -12.93 2.00 -17.81
CA THR A 240 -13.89 2.89 -17.14
C THR A 240 -13.97 4.23 -17.86
N ARG A 241 -15.10 4.90 -17.72
CA ARG A 241 -15.33 6.25 -18.27
C ARG A 241 -16.29 7.00 -17.37
N ILE A 242 -15.77 7.93 -16.59
CA ILE A 242 -16.58 8.86 -15.79
C ILE A 242 -16.64 10.25 -16.48
N PRO A 243 -17.67 11.07 -16.22
CA PRO A 243 -17.74 12.42 -16.76
C PRO A 243 -16.54 13.29 -16.37
N GLN A 244 -16.16 14.21 -17.25
CA GLN A 244 -15.05 15.14 -16.99
C GLN A 244 -15.33 15.98 -15.72
N GLY A 245 -14.30 16.19 -14.91
CA GLY A 245 -14.39 16.93 -13.65
C GLY A 245 -14.98 16.13 -12.49
N TRP A 246 -15.39 14.87 -12.71
CA TRP A 246 -15.78 13.97 -11.63
C TRP A 246 -14.56 13.24 -11.08
N ILE A 247 -14.60 12.93 -9.78
CA ILE A 247 -13.61 12.09 -9.11
C ILE A 247 -14.36 10.93 -8.46
N MET A 248 -13.87 9.71 -8.65
CA MET A 248 -14.32 8.54 -7.92
C MET A 248 -13.14 7.95 -7.16
N LYS A 249 -13.19 7.97 -5.82
CA LYS A 249 -12.25 7.22 -4.98
C LYS A 249 -12.90 5.89 -4.61
N SER A 250 -12.21 4.77 -4.77
CA SER A 250 -12.69 3.48 -4.27
C SER A 250 -12.75 3.42 -2.74
N HIS A 251 -11.95 4.26 -2.07
CA HIS A 251 -11.90 4.38 -0.61
C HIS A 251 -11.95 5.85 -0.21
N SER A 252 -12.95 6.22 0.57
CA SER A 252 -12.96 7.48 1.27
C SER A 252 -11.99 7.50 2.45
N ASP A 253 -11.66 8.70 2.93
CA ASP A 253 -10.78 8.86 4.08
C ASP A 253 -11.44 8.28 5.35
N GLN A 254 -10.61 7.73 6.24
CA GLN A 254 -11.04 7.17 7.52
C GLN A 254 -10.97 8.24 8.61
N HIS A 255 -12.07 8.45 9.32
CA HIS A 255 -12.21 9.41 10.40
C HIS A 255 -12.38 8.74 11.78
N SER A 256 -12.94 7.52 11.83
CA SER A 256 -13.07 6.72 13.06
C SER A 256 -11.92 5.70 13.20
N ILE A 257 -11.61 5.32 14.45
CA ILE A 257 -10.54 4.33 14.74
C ILE A 257 -10.85 2.99 14.06
N THR A 258 -12.05 2.46 14.31
CA THR A 258 -12.63 1.36 13.54
C THR A 258 -13.51 1.96 12.44
N PRO A 259 -13.23 1.72 11.14
CA PRO A 259 -14.01 2.30 10.05
C PRO A 259 -15.51 2.06 10.23
N SER A 260 -16.29 3.13 10.15
CA SER A 260 -17.75 3.09 10.31
C SER A 260 -18.46 4.07 9.38
N GLY A 261 -19.73 3.78 9.10
CA GLY A 261 -20.54 4.60 8.19
C GLY A 261 -19.90 4.75 6.81
N LYS A 262 -19.50 5.98 6.49
CA LYS A 262 -18.96 6.38 5.18
C LYS A 262 -17.48 6.05 4.99
N ASP A 263 -16.77 5.72 6.07
CA ASP A 263 -15.32 5.56 6.05
C ASP A 263 -14.91 4.37 5.17
N GLN A 264 -13.90 4.61 4.32
CA GLN A 264 -13.35 3.63 3.38
C GLN A 264 -14.34 3.13 2.32
N LYS A 265 -15.53 3.73 2.22
CA LYS A 265 -16.50 3.44 1.15
C LYS A 265 -16.17 4.24 -0.10
N PRO A 266 -16.58 3.78 -1.29
CA PRO A 266 -16.45 4.57 -2.50
C PRO A 266 -17.12 5.94 -2.34
N VAL A 267 -16.41 6.97 -2.79
CA VAL A 267 -16.88 8.36 -2.74
C VAL A 267 -16.75 9.01 -4.10
N TRP A 268 -17.84 9.63 -4.54
CA TRP A 268 -17.87 10.51 -5.69
C TRP A 268 -17.72 11.95 -5.24
N ILE A 269 -16.95 12.74 -5.99
CA ILE A 269 -16.86 14.19 -5.84
C ILE A 269 -17.19 14.80 -7.19
N ILE A 270 -18.30 15.51 -7.29
CA ILE A 270 -18.85 16.01 -8.57
C ILE A 270 -19.22 17.50 -8.49
N PRO A 271 -19.20 18.25 -9.60
CA PRO A 271 -19.45 19.70 -9.57
C PRO A 271 -20.91 20.06 -9.32
N GLN A 272 -21.87 19.28 -9.84
CA GLN A 272 -23.30 19.55 -9.71
C GLN A 272 -23.91 18.83 -8.51
N LYS A 273 -24.75 19.53 -7.73
CA LYS A 273 -25.51 18.92 -6.65
C LYS A 273 -26.73 18.20 -7.20
N VAL A 274 -26.81 16.90 -6.95
CA VAL A 274 -28.01 16.06 -7.07
C VAL A 274 -28.34 15.36 -5.76
N LYS A 275 -29.47 14.67 -5.70
CA LYS A 275 -29.86 13.87 -4.53
C LYS A 275 -28.96 12.64 -4.36
N GLU A 276 -28.68 11.94 -5.45
CA GLU A 276 -27.95 10.67 -5.45
C GLU A 276 -27.37 10.36 -6.83
N ILE A 277 -26.38 9.47 -6.84
CA ILE A 277 -25.85 8.83 -8.06
C ILE A 277 -26.22 7.35 -7.96
N VAL A 278 -26.97 6.84 -8.93
CA VAL A 278 -27.42 5.44 -8.91
C VAL A 278 -26.45 4.62 -9.76
N ILE A 279 -25.98 3.51 -9.21
CA ILE A 279 -25.07 2.58 -9.88
C ILE A 279 -25.86 1.34 -10.29
N LYS A 280 -25.88 1.02 -11.58
CA LYS A 280 -26.65 -0.09 -12.13
C LYS A 280 -25.80 -1.13 -12.84
N ALA A 281 -26.23 -2.37 -12.83
CA ALA A 281 -25.79 -3.37 -13.80
C ALA A 281 -26.41 -3.05 -15.18
N ARG A 282 -25.82 -3.57 -16.26
CA ARG A 282 -26.27 -3.43 -17.66
C ARG A 282 -27.70 -3.95 -17.87
N ASN A 283 -28.13 -4.92 -17.06
CA ASN A 283 -29.50 -5.44 -17.06
C ASN A 283 -30.51 -4.54 -16.30
N GLY A 284 -30.07 -3.36 -15.83
CA GLY A 284 -30.92 -2.37 -15.15
C GLY A 284 -31.08 -2.55 -13.64
N GLN A 285 -30.58 -3.64 -13.05
CA GLN A 285 -30.63 -3.85 -11.60
C GLN A 285 -29.73 -2.85 -10.86
N VAL A 286 -30.19 -2.36 -9.71
CA VAL A 286 -29.41 -1.42 -8.88
C VAL A 286 -28.35 -2.17 -8.07
N ILE A 287 -27.09 -1.80 -8.30
CA ILE A 287 -25.93 -2.29 -7.55
C ILE A 287 -25.83 -1.54 -6.23
N ASP A 288 -25.85 -0.20 -6.28
CA ASP A 288 -25.86 0.66 -5.10
C ASP A 288 -26.38 2.06 -5.45
N THR A 289 -26.67 2.86 -4.42
CA THR A 289 -27.05 4.27 -4.57
C THR A 289 -26.13 5.12 -3.69
N ALA A 290 -25.27 5.91 -4.32
CA ALA A 290 -24.39 6.83 -3.62
C ALA A 290 -25.18 8.08 -3.21
N LYS A 291 -25.37 8.28 -1.91
CA LYS A 291 -26.21 9.37 -1.38
C LYS A 291 -25.40 10.63 -1.11
N TYR A 292 -26.00 11.79 -1.38
CA TYR A 292 -25.40 13.08 -1.04
C TYR A 292 -25.06 13.13 0.45
N TYR A 293 -23.86 13.62 0.76
CA TYR A 293 -23.41 13.82 2.12
C TYR A 293 -23.22 15.32 2.38
N ASP A 294 -22.20 15.92 1.75
CA ASP A 294 -21.86 17.33 1.96
C ASP A 294 -20.88 17.82 0.87
N ARG A 295 -20.62 19.13 0.82
CA ARG A 295 -19.58 19.74 -0.03
C ARG A 295 -18.18 19.26 0.37
N PHE A 296 -17.28 19.11 -0.60
CA PHE A 296 -15.88 18.81 -0.36
C PHE A 296 -15.08 20.11 -0.15
N ILE A 297 -14.15 20.09 0.82
CA ILE A 297 -13.24 21.20 1.10
C ILE A 297 -12.18 21.22 0.00
N GLY A 298 -12.45 21.95 -1.08
CA GLY A 298 -11.73 21.88 -2.35
C GLY A 298 -12.63 21.99 -3.58
N GLY A 299 -13.96 21.97 -3.39
CA GLY A 299 -14.95 22.10 -4.45
C GLY A 299 -15.69 20.79 -4.75
N GLY A 300 -16.92 20.92 -5.25
CA GLY A 300 -17.80 19.79 -5.56
C GLY A 300 -18.57 19.22 -4.37
N HIS A 301 -19.42 18.23 -4.67
CA HIS A 301 -20.39 17.59 -3.78
C HIS A 301 -20.02 16.12 -3.60
N ARG A 302 -20.03 15.64 -2.34
CA ARG A 302 -19.64 14.27 -1.98
C ARG A 302 -20.83 13.33 -1.92
N TYR A 303 -20.66 12.15 -2.51
CA TYR A 303 -21.65 11.08 -2.47
C TYR A 303 -20.98 9.78 -2.06
N TYR A 304 -21.55 9.08 -1.08
CA TYR A 304 -20.95 7.85 -0.55
C TYR A 304 -21.82 6.64 -0.85
N CYS A 305 -21.16 5.59 -1.31
CA CYS A 305 -21.74 4.25 -1.45
C CYS A 305 -21.95 3.60 -0.07
N THR A 306 -22.78 2.56 -0.02
CA THR A 306 -23.15 1.86 1.22
C THR A 306 -22.20 0.72 1.57
N GLN A 307 -21.54 0.13 0.57
CA GLN A 307 -20.63 -1.01 0.72
C GLN A 307 -19.21 -0.68 0.22
N TRP A 308 -18.25 -1.58 0.48
CA TRP A 308 -16.89 -1.42 -0.01
C TRP A 308 -16.85 -1.50 -1.54
N GLY A 309 -15.90 -0.81 -2.18
CA GLY A 309 -15.80 -0.80 -3.64
C GLY A 309 -15.68 -2.21 -4.24
N TYR A 310 -14.85 -3.06 -3.63
CA TYR A 310 -14.69 -4.44 -4.07
C TYR A 310 -15.94 -5.31 -3.84
N ASP A 311 -16.69 -5.07 -2.76
CA ASP A 311 -17.97 -5.76 -2.51
C ASP A 311 -18.98 -5.44 -3.62
N LEU A 312 -19.04 -4.16 -4.02
CA LEU A 312 -19.92 -3.68 -5.10
C LEU A 312 -19.48 -4.21 -6.46
N ALA A 313 -18.18 -4.25 -6.75
CA ALA A 313 -17.65 -4.87 -7.97
C ALA A 313 -17.97 -6.38 -8.03
N ASN A 314 -17.83 -7.11 -6.92
CA ASN A 314 -18.19 -8.52 -6.83
C ASN A 314 -19.70 -8.73 -6.98
N LYS A 315 -20.53 -7.84 -6.41
CA LYS A 315 -21.98 -7.86 -6.60
C LYS A 315 -22.35 -7.69 -8.08
N ALA A 316 -21.71 -6.75 -8.78
CA ALA A 316 -21.90 -6.56 -10.21
C ALA A 316 -21.49 -7.81 -11.01
N LYS A 317 -20.30 -8.39 -10.73
CA LYS A 317 -19.85 -9.64 -11.37
C LYS A 317 -20.86 -10.77 -11.22
N ARG A 318 -21.47 -10.95 -10.04
CA ARG A 318 -22.50 -11.97 -9.82
C ARG A 318 -23.78 -11.73 -10.63
N ILE A 319 -24.16 -10.48 -10.84
CA ILE A 319 -25.43 -10.12 -11.52
C ILE A 319 -25.30 -10.19 -13.04
N GLN A 320 -24.14 -9.83 -13.60
CA GLN A 320 -23.98 -9.61 -15.04
C GLN A 320 -22.67 -10.15 -15.63
N GLY A 321 -21.88 -10.91 -14.86
CA GLY A 321 -20.59 -11.47 -15.29
C GLY A 321 -19.42 -10.48 -15.35
N ASP A 322 -19.67 -9.19 -15.11
CA ASP A 322 -18.68 -8.10 -15.22
C ASP A 322 -18.77 -7.14 -14.01
N ALA A 323 -17.64 -6.58 -13.57
CA ALA A 323 -17.58 -5.58 -12.51
C ALA A 323 -18.00 -4.17 -12.96
N LEU A 324 -18.04 -3.91 -14.28
CA LEU A 324 -18.40 -2.60 -14.83
C LEU A 324 -19.87 -2.26 -14.61
N CYS A 325 -20.13 -1.18 -13.89
CA CYS A 325 -21.46 -0.66 -13.63
C CYS A 325 -21.75 0.61 -14.43
N ASP A 326 -23.00 0.80 -14.82
CA ASP A 326 -23.50 2.03 -15.41
C ASP A 326 -23.70 3.10 -14.33
N ILE A 327 -23.24 4.31 -14.61
CA ILE A 327 -23.42 5.49 -13.77
C ILE A 327 -24.69 6.20 -14.23
N ILE A 328 -25.70 6.24 -13.37
CA ILE A 328 -26.96 6.93 -13.64
C ILE A 328 -27.02 8.22 -12.83
N PHE A 329 -27.19 9.34 -13.54
CA PHE A 329 -27.29 10.68 -13.01
C PHE A 329 -28.56 11.34 -13.57
N GLU A 330 -29.46 11.78 -12.68
CA GLU A 330 -30.76 12.36 -13.06
C GLU A 330 -31.55 11.49 -14.06
N GLY A 331 -31.50 10.17 -13.86
CA GLY A 331 -32.20 9.19 -14.70
C GLY A 331 -31.50 8.83 -16.02
N ARG A 332 -30.35 9.43 -16.33
CA ARG A 332 -29.60 9.18 -17.58
C ARG A 332 -28.27 8.47 -17.30
N LYS A 333 -27.87 7.58 -18.21
CA LYS A 333 -26.53 6.99 -18.19
C LYS A 333 -25.49 8.02 -18.62
N VAL A 334 -24.53 8.30 -17.76
CA VAL A 334 -23.46 9.29 -18.01
C VAL A 334 -22.07 8.68 -18.11
N GLY A 335 -21.91 7.40 -17.74
CA GLY A 335 -20.61 6.73 -17.78
C GLY A 335 -20.68 5.27 -17.35
N VAL A 336 -19.50 4.66 -17.25
CA VAL A 336 -19.28 3.29 -16.79
C VAL A 336 -18.10 3.24 -15.83
N ILE A 337 -18.19 2.42 -14.78
CA ILE A 337 -17.19 2.43 -13.71
C ILE A 337 -17.01 1.05 -13.08
N ASN A 338 -15.80 0.77 -12.60
CA ASN A 338 -15.52 -0.30 -11.66
C ASN A 338 -15.28 0.33 -10.28
N LEU A 339 -16.22 0.12 -9.34
CA LEU A 339 -16.20 0.74 -8.02
C LEU A 339 -15.03 0.29 -7.13
N ALA A 340 -14.34 -0.79 -7.48
CA ALA A 340 -13.17 -1.26 -6.73
C ALA A 340 -11.93 -0.37 -6.96
N PHE A 341 -11.88 0.40 -8.05
CA PHE A 341 -10.69 1.15 -8.46
C PHE A 341 -10.96 2.65 -8.48
N ARG A 342 -9.93 3.47 -8.25
CA ARG A 342 -10.04 4.92 -8.40
C ARG A 342 -10.20 5.32 -9.86
N ASP A 343 -10.93 6.40 -10.12
CA ASP A 343 -11.05 7.01 -11.45
C ASP A 343 -11.16 8.55 -11.43
N GLY A 344 -10.79 9.18 -12.55
CA GLY A 344 -10.69 10.63 -12.69
C GLY A 344 -9.30 11.14 -12.32
N VAL A 345 -9.21 12.00 -11.31
CA VAL A 345 -7.93 12.59 -10.86
C VAL A 345 -7.24 11.65 -9.88
N TYR A 346 -5.93 11.40 -10.05
CA TYR A 346 -5.08 10.65 -9.11
C TYR A 346 -4.17 11.59 -8.31
N ARG A 347 -3.64 11.13 -7.18
CA ARG A 347 -2.72 11.91 -6.32
C ARG A 347 -1.26 11.50 -6.48
#